data_AF-A0A4V2FQW6-F1
#
_entry.id   AF-A0A4V2FQW6-F1
#
_cell.length_a   1.000
_cell.length_b   1.000
_cell.length_c   1.000
_cell.angle_alpha   90.00
_cell.angle_beta   90.00
_cell.angle_gamma   90.00
#
_symmetry.space_group_name_H-M   'P 1'
#
loop_
_entity.id
_entity.type
_entity.pdbx_description
1 polymer ?
#
loop_
_entity_poly.entity_id
_entity_poly.type
_entity_poly.pdbx_seq_one_letter_code
_entity_poly.pdbx_strand_id
1 'polypeptide(L)'
;MSMPSSAELTRARTARRGVAIALVVAGVLACALNLIGSTGGVIGDVRLLLTIAFLLLGPGWAAAGFLRRAPAAHVWLLTVGVGVASTLLVAQIMVSFGAWYPSVALFVMTLISVPFLLRHAVVAQ
;
A
#
# COMPACT_ATOMS: atom_id res chain seq x y z
N MET A 1 9.32 -10.59 30.91
CA MET A 1 9.30 -9.90 29.61
C MET A 1 10.57 -9.07 29.52
N SER A 2 11.50 -9.41 28.62
CA SER A 2 12.69 -8.58 28.38
C SER A 2 12.25 -7.26 27.74
N MET A 3 12.77 -6.13 28.21
CA MET A 3 12.56 -4.86 27.50
C MET A 3 13.31 -4.91 26.18
N PRO A 4 12.67 -4.59 25.04
CA PRO A 4 13.34 -4.57 23.75
C PRO A 4 14.45 -3.52 23.75
N SER A 5 15.59 -3.87 23.16
CA SER A 5 16.74 -2.98 23.12
C SER A 5 16.47 -1.77 22.21
N SER A 6 17.17 -0.66 22.44
CA SER A 6 17.10 0.54 21.58
C SER A 6 17.40 0.22 20.11
N ALA A 7 18.30 -0.74 19.86
CA ALA A 7 18.64 -1.23 18.52
C ALA A 7 17.46 -1.91 17.82
N GLU A 8 16.71 -2.76 18.51
CA GLU A 8 15.54 -3.46 17.96
C GLU A 8 14.42 -2.48 17.59
N LEU A 9 14.16 -1.51 18.47
CA LEU A 9 13.17 -0.46 18.23
C LEU A 9 13.55 0.41 17.02
N THR A 10 14.84 0.69 16.84
CA THR A 10 15.34 1.45 15.69
C THR A 10 15.18 0.66 14.39
N ARG A 11 15.55 -0.63 14.38
CA ARG A 11 15.41 -1.51 13.22
C ARG A 11 13.95 -1.66 12.78
N ALA A 12 13.03 -1.83 13.75
CA ALA A 12 11.61 -1.93 13.47
C ALA A 12 11.05 -0.64 12.85
N ARG A 13 11.52 0.53 13.30
CA ARG A 13 11.14 1.84 12.75
C ARG A 13 11.63 2.00 11.31
N THR A 14 12.89 1.66 11.04
CA THR A 14 13.47 1.69 9.69
C THR A 14 12.75 0.73 8.74
N ALA A 15 12.41 -0.47 9.19
CA ALA A 15 11.66 -1.44 8.38
C ALA A 15 10.27 -0.90 7.98
N ARG A 16 9.51 -0.32 8.92
CA ARG A 16 8.19 0.27 8.61
C ARG A 16 8.28 1.41 7.61
N ARG A 17 9.30 2.26 7.75
CA ARG A 17 9.59 3.34 6.79
C ARG A 17 9.95 2.78 5.41
N GLY A 18 10.80 1.76 5.35
CA GLY A 18 11.18 1.09 4.11
C GLY A 18 9.98 0.54 3.34
N VAL A 19 9.05 -0.14 4.05
CA VAL A 19 7.82 -0.64 3.43
C VAL A 19 6.93 0.49 2.92
N ALA A 20 6.75 1.57 3.70
CA ALA A 20 5.94 2.71 3.26
C ALA A 20 6.51 3.35 1.98
N ILE A 21 7.84 3.54 1.90
CA ILE A 21 8.51 4.07 0.71
C ILE A 21 8.36 3.11 -0.47
N ALA A 22 8.57 1.81 -0.26
CA ALA A 22 8.42 0.80 -1.30
C ALA A 22 7.00 0.79 -1.89
N LEU A 23 5.98 0.93 -1.04
CA LEU A 23 4.57 1.01 -1.48
C LEU A 23 4.28 2.31 -2.23
N VAL A 24 4.84 3.44 -1.82
CA VAL A 24 4.73 4.69 -2.58
C VAL A 24 5.34 4.52 -3.98
N VAL A 25 6.54 3.97 -4.06
CA VAL A 25 7.22 3.70 -5.34
C VAL A 25 6.39 2.74 -6.20
N ALA A 26 5.86 1.67 -5.61
CA ALA A 26 5.04 0.70 -6.33
C ALA A 26 3.76 1.32 -6.90
N GLY A 27 3.03 2.11 -6.11
CA GLY A 27 1.81 2.79 -6.57
C GLY A 27 2.09 3.79 -7.68
N VAL A 28 3.11 4.64 -7.52
CA VAL A 28 3.50 5.64 -8.52
C VAL A 28 3.97 4.98 -9.81
N LEU A 29 4.81 3.94 -9.74
CA LEU A 29 5.26 3.21 -10.92
C LEU A 29 4.11 2.47 -11.61
N ALA A 30 3.21 1.83 -10.86
CA ALA A 30 2.04 1.19 -11.44
C ALA A 30 1.16 2.19 -12.21
N CYS A 31 0.95 3.40 -11.64
CA CYS A 31 0.24 4.48 -12.31
C CYS A 31 0.98 4.96 -13.57
N ALA A 32 2.30 5.19 -13.51
CA ALA A 32 3.09 5.62 -14.66
C ALA A 32 3.07 4.59 -15.80
N LEU A 33 3.26 3.31 -15.49
CA LEU A 33 3.18 2.21 -16.45
C LEU A 33 1.77 2.05 -17.05
N ASN A 34 0.73 2.31 -16.26
CA ASN A 34 -0.63 2.34 -16.78
C ASN A 34 -0.82 3.47 -17.81
N LEU A 35 -0.33 4.68 -17.52
CA LEU A 35 -0.43 5.85 -18.40
C LEU A 35 0.32 5.68 -19.72
N ILE A 36 1.48 5.02 -19.70
CA ILE A 36 2.28 4.74 -20.92
C ILE A 36 1.65 3.61 -21.76
N GLY A 37 0.56 2.98 -21.27
CA GLY A 37 -0.13 1.92 -21.98
C GLY A 37 0.68 0.63 -22.04
N SER A 38 1.55 0.37 -21.06
CA SER A 38 2.40 -0.82 -21.07
C SER A 38 1.57 -2.10 -20.90
N THR A 39 1.19 -2.73 -22.00
CA THR A 39 0.39 -3.96 -22.04
C THR A 39 1.19 -5.10 -22.65
N GLY A 40 1.21 -6.25 -21.96
CA GLY A 40 1.90 -7.45 -22.43
C GLY A 40 3.41 -7.45 -22.16
N GLY A 41 4.01 -8.64 -22.26
CA GLY A 41 5.42 -8.88 -21.99
C GLY A 41 5.84 -8.57 -20.55
N VAL A 42 7.15 -8.57 -20.31
CA VAL A 42 7.74 -8.39 -18.97
C VAL A 42 7.28 -7.09 -18.28
N ILE A 43 7.14 -6.00 -19.04
CA ILE A 43 6.71 -4.71 -18.48
C ILE A 43 5.24 -4.77 -18.03
N GLY A 44 4.38 -5.44 -18.80
CA GLY A 44 2.99 -5.68 -18.43
C GLY A 44 2.87 -6.50 -17.13
N ASP A 45 3.69 -7.55 -17.00
CA ASP A 45 3.72 -8.40 -15.81
C ASP A 45 4.21 -7.62 -14.57
N VAL A 46 5.28 -6.84 -14.72
CA VAL A 46 5.79 -5.96 -13.65
C VAL A 46 4.71 -4.98 -13.21
N ARG A 47 4.00 -4.32 -14.15
CA ARG A 47 2.88 -3.43 -13.83
C ARG A 47 1.81 -4.15 -13.03
N LEU A 48 1.44 -5.38 -13.42
CA LEU A 48 0.45 -6.17 -12.73
C LEU A 48 0.87 -6.48 -11.29
N LEU A 49 2.10 -6.95 -11.10
CA LEU A 49 2.64 -7.25 -9.77
C LEU A 49 2.69 -6.02 -8.87
N LEU A 50 3.14 -4.88 -9.39
CA LEU A 50 3.15 -3.60 -8.65
C LEU A 50 1.73 -3.17 -8.27
N THR A 51 0.79 -3.30 -9.20
CA THR A 51 -0.63 -2.96 -8.98
C THR A 51 -1.22 -3.83 -7.88
N ILE A 52 -1.04 -5.16 -7.94
CA ILE A 52 -1.54 -6.10 -6.94
C ILE A 52 -0.91 -5.81 -5.58
N ALA A 53 0.43 -5.70 -5.51
CA ALA A 53 1.13 -5.42 -4.27
C ALA A 53 0.65 -4.12 -3.63
N PHE A 54 0.47 -3.07 -4.44
CA PHE A 54 -0.01 -1.78 -3.96
C PHE A 54 -1.46 -1.83 -3.50
N LEU A 55 -2.38 -2.43 -4.26
CA LEU A 55 -3.79 -2.48 -3.87
C LEU A 55 -4.01 -3.33 -2.61
N LEU A 56 -3.27 -4.43 -2.47
CA LEU A 56 -3.39 -5.32 -1.30
C LEU A 56 -2.74 -4.78 -0.03
N LEU A 57 -1.74 -3.90 -0.14
CA LEU A 57 -0.97 -3.44 1.03
C LEU A 57 -1.01 -1.92 1.25
N GLY A 58 -1.08 -1.12 0.19
CA GLY A 58 -1.00 0.34 0.21
C GLY A 58 -2.04 1.00 1.12
N PRO A 59 -3.35 0.79 0.90
CA PRO A 59 -4.40 1.36 1.75
C PRO A 59 -4.30 0.91 3.20
N GLY A 60 -3.96 -0.36 3.41
CA GLY A 60 -3.79 -0.93 4.76
C GLY A 60 -2.59 -0.35 5.49
N TRP A 61 -1.46 -0.15 4.81
CA TRP A 61 -0.25 0.43 5.39
C TRP A 61 -0.41 1.92 5.68
N ALA A 62 -1.18 2.64 4.84
CA ALA A 62 -1.61 4.00 5.11
C ALA A 62 -2.42 4.08 6.43
N ALA A 63 -3.33 3.13 6.66
CA ALA A 63 -4.11 3.05 7.90
C ALA A 63 -3.28 2.61 9.12
N ALA A 64 -2.34 1.68 8.93
CA ALA A 64 -1.44 1.24 9.99
C ALA A 64 -0.60 2.36 10.60
N GLY A 65 -0.40 3.45 9.85
CA GLY A 65 0.32 4.61 10.34
C GLY A 65 -0.33 5.32 11.54
N PHE A 66 -1.60 5.04 11.82
CA PHE A 66 -2.31 5.57 12.99
C PHE A 66 -2.20 4.67 14.23
N LEU A 67 -1.69 3.45 14.11
CA LEU A 67 -1.56 2.51 15.23
C LEU A 67 -0.34 2.86 16.10
N ARG A 68 -0.60 3.30 17.33
CA ARG A 68 0.46 3.51 18.33
C ARG A 68 0.78 2.19 19.04
N ARG A 69 2.05 1.78 19.02
CA ARG A 69 2.60 0.66 19.82
C ARG A 69 1.95 -0.72 19.60
N ALA A 70 1.59 -1.04 18.35
CA ALA A 70 1.10 -2.38 18.00
C ALA A 70 2.25 -3.36 17.68
N PRO A 71 2.17 -4.65 18.10
CA PRO A 71 3.09 -5.70 17.68
C PRO A 71 3.13 -5.85 16.16
N ALA A 72 4.29 -6.22 15.60
CA ALA A 72 4.48 -6.29 14.15
C ALA A 72 3.45 -7.18 13.44
N ALA A 73 3.13 -8.35 14.01
CA ALA A 73 2.15 -9.27 13.44
C ALA A 73 0.74 -8.65 13.31
N HIS A 74 0.31 -7.86 14.31
CA HIS A 74 -0.98 -7.18 14.28
C HIS A 74 -1.03 -6.10 13.20
N VAL A 75 0.08 -5.38 13.02
CA VAL A 75 0.20 -4.39 11.93
C VAL A 75 0.05 -5.08 10.59
N TRP A 76 0.80 -6.16 10.34
CA TRP A 76 0.72 -6.90 9.08
C TRP A 76 -0.68 -7.45 8.82
N LEU A 77 -1.31 -8.09 9.80
CA LEU A 77 -2.68 -8.60 9.67
C LEU A 77 -3.67 -7.48 9.32
N LEU A 78 -3.58 -6.34 10.02
CA LEU A 78 -4.43 -5.19 9.73
C LEU A 78 -4.18 -4.65 8.32
N THR A 79 -2.92 -4.53 7.90
CA THR A 79 -2.60 -4.00 6.57
C THR A 79 -3.15 -4.87 5.46
N VAL A 80 -2.99 -6.19 5.55
CA VAL A 80 -3.52 -7.13 4.54
C VAL A 80 -5.04 -7.13 4.58
N GLY A 81 -5.64 -7.19 5.77
CA GLY A 81 -7.10 -7.19 5.90
C GLY A 81 -7.74 -5.93 5.34
N VAL A 82 -7.22 -4.76 5.69
CA VAL A 82 -7.73 -3.46 5.20
C VAL A 82 -7.48 -3.28 3.70
N GLY A 83 -6.30 -3.66 3.19
CA GLY A 83 -5.99 -3.56 1.77
C GLY A 83 -6.87 -4.47 0.92
N VAL A 84 -7.04 -5.73 1.31
CA VAL A 84 -7.97 -6.68 0.66
C VAL A 84 -9.41 -6.16 0.71
N ALA A 85 -9.90 -5.80 1.90
CA ALA A 85 -11.27 -5.34 2.07
C ALA A 85 -11.56 -4.07 1.25
N SER A 86 -10.67 -3.09 1.29
CA SER A 86 -10.82 -1.85 0.51
C SER A 86 -10.79 -2.11 -1.00
N THR A 87 -9.92 -3.00 -1.47
CA THR A 87 -9.88 -3.39 -2.90
C THR A 87 -11.17 -4.09 -3.33
N LEU A 88 -11.68 -5.02 -2.52
CA LEU A 88 -12.93 -5.72 -2.80
C LEU A 88 -14.14 -4.77 -2.77
N LEU A 89 -14.18 -3.82 -1.83
CA LEU A 89 -15.24 -2.81 -1.77
C LEU A 89 -15.23 -1.93 -3.03
N VAL A 90 -14.07 -1.45 -3.47
CA VAL A 90 -13.96 -0.68 -4.71
C VAL A 90 -14.37 -1.51 -5.92
N ALA A 91 -13.96 -2.79 -5.99
CA ALA A 91 -14.40 -3.71 -7.04
C ALA A 91 -15.92 -3.89 -7.04
N GLN A 92 -16.52 -4.09 -5.87
CA GLN A 92 -17.96 -4.26 -5.71
C GLN A 92 -18.72 -2.98 -6.13
N ILE A 93 -18.22 -1.80 -5.74
CA ILE A 93 -18.79 -0.52 -6.17
C ILE A 93 -18.78 -0.42 -7.71
N MET A 94 -17.64 -0.69 -8.35
CA MET A 94 -17.54 -0.65 -9.82
C MET A 94 -18.55 -1.59 -10.49
N VAL A 95 -18.71 -2.82 -9.98
CA VAL A 95 -19.68 -3.80 -10.49
C VAL A 95 -21.12 -3.29 -10.29
N SER A 96 -21.45 -2.78 -9.11
CA SER A 96 -22.80 -2.29 -8.79
C SER A 96 -23.23 -1.08 -9.63
N PHE A 97 -22.29 -0.23 -10.04
CA PHE A 97 -22.55 0.91 -10.94
C PHE A 97 -22.39 0.57 -12.44
N GLY A 98 -22.02 -0.66 -12.79
CA GLY A 98 -21.73 -1.03 -14.18
C GLY A 98 -20.51 -0.30 -14.79
N ALA A 99 -19.66 0.28 -13.95
CA ALA A 99 -18.54 1.13 -14.33
C ALA A 99 -17.21 0.43 -14.02
N TRP A 100 -16.82 -0.53 -14.87
CA TRP A 100 -15.59 -1.31 -14.67
C TRP A 100 -14.35 -0.58 -15.20
N TYR A 101 -13.78 0.29 -14.37
CA TYR A 101 -12.56 1.06 -14.67
C TYR A 101 -11.43 0.79 -13.66
N PRO A 102 -10.74 -0.37 -13.73
CA PRO A 102 -9.67 -0.72 -12.79
C PRO A 102 -8.50 0.27 -12.78
N SER A 103 -8.22 0.93 -13.91
CA SER A 103 -7.20 1.99 -14.00
C SER A 103 -7.56 3.20 -13.14
N VAL A 104 -8.82 3.65 -13.20
CA VAL A 104 -9.32 4.75 -12.36
C VAL A 104 -9.27 4.37 -10.89
N ALA A 105 -9.66 3.15 -10.54
CA ALA A 105 -9.55 2.64 -9.17
C ALA A 105 -8.10 2.68 -8.67
N LEU A 106 -7.13 2.24 -9.47
CA LEU A 106 -5.70 2.35 -9.15
C LEU A 106 -5.30 3.80 -8.88
N PHE A 107 -5.64 4.74 -9.77
CA PHE A 107 -5.29 6.16 -9.59
C PHE A 107 -5.89 6.75 -8.31
N VAL A 108 -7.17 6.47 -8.03
CA VAL A 108 -7.86 6.94 -6.83
C VAL A 108 -7.22 6.36 -5.56
N MET A 109 -6.96 5.06 -5.53
CA MET A 109 -6.33 4.40 -4.38
C MET A 109 -4.92 4.92 -4.14
N THR A 110 -4.16 5.18 -5.22
CA THR A 110 -2.82 5.79 -5.14
C THR A 110 -2.90 7.20 -4.59
N LEU A 111 -3.80 8.03 -5.13
CA LEU A 111 -4.00 9.42 -4.72
C LEU A 111 -4.37 9.52 -3.23
N ILE A 112 -5.23 8.62 -2.74
CA ILE A 112 -5.63 8.59 -1.33
C ILE A 112 -4.49 8.08 -0.44
N SER A 113 -3.84 6.97 -0.82
CA SER A 113 -2.91 6.28 0.09
C SER A 113 -1.54 6.95 0.17
N VAL A 114 -1.01 7.46 -0.95
CA VAL A 114 0.37 8.00 -1.02
C VAL A 114 0.62 9.15 -0.04
N PRO A 115 -0.27 10.15 0.13
CA PRO A 115 -0.07 11.20 1.13
C PRO A 115 0.10 10.66 2.55
N PHE A 116 -0.70 9.66 2.94
CA PHE A 116 -0.59 9.03 4.26
C PHE A 116 0.68 8.19 4.40
N LEU A 117 1.07 7.47 3.35
CA LEU A 117 2.32 6.69 3.33
C LEU A 117 3.55 7.60 3.43
N LEU A 118 3.56 8.73 2.71
CA LEU A 118 4.63 9.73 2.79
C LEU A 118 4.68 10.38 4.17
N ARG A 119 3.53 10.80 4.70
CA ARG A 119 3.45 11.29 6.09
C ARG A 119 3.99 10.24 7.06
N HIS A 120 3.65 8.98 6.89
CA HIS A 120 4.17 7.91 7.74
C HIS A 120 5.68 7.73 7.60
N ALA A 121 6.21 7.81 6.38
CA ALA A 121 7.64 7.66 6.11
C ALA A 121 8.49 8.83 6.64
N VAL A 122 7.92 10.03 6.71
CA VAL A 122 8.62 11.25 7.16
C VAL A 122 8.40 11.52 8.66
N VAL A 123 7.17 11.39 9.16
CA VAL A 123 6.74 11.83 10.50
C VAL A 123 6.84 10.72 11.55
N ALA A 124 7.11 9.46 11.18
CA ALA A 124 7.42 8.41 12.17
C ALA A 124 8.83 8.63 12.79
N GLN A 125 8.98 9.75 13.49
CA GLN A 125 10.07 10.08 14.42
C GLN A 125 9.58 9.90 15.85
#